data_AF-A0A2W6RJY1-F1
#
_entry.id   AF-A0A2W6RJY1-F1
#
_cell.length_a   1.000
_cell.length_b   1.000
_cell.length_c   1.000
_cell.angle_alpha   90.00
_cell.angle_beta   90.00
_cell.angle_gamma   90.00
#
_symmetry.space_group_name_H-M   'P 1'
#
loop_
_entity.id
_entity.type
_entity.pdbx_description
1 polymer ?
#
loop_
_entity_poly.entity_id
_entity_poly.type
_entity_poly.pdbx_seq_one_letter_code
_entity_poly.pdbx_strand_id
1 'polypeptide(L)'
;MKSLPMKTLAMTVAAGLALAACATATPYQPAGLNGQRGGYAEQRLETNRYRVSFSGNSVTSREQVEMGLLLRSAELTVESGYDWFATVNRATDRDTRYVGTPDPFYSRYNSFYGPYWGPSWRYYRGGFWSPWDRWGANDFDVRQIDRFEANAEIVLGRGPKPANDPNAFDAREVIQNLGPQVTRPAS
;
A
#
# COMPACT_ATOMS: atom_id res chain seq x y z
N MET A 1 -13.71 50.19 22.23
CA MET A 1 -13.64 48.83 21.66
C MET A 1 -14.79 48.68 20.67
N LYS A 2 -14.54 48.60 19.36
CA LYS A 2 -15.58 48.45 18.34
C LYS A 2 -15.97 46.97 18.24
N SER A 3 -17.22 46.64 18.55
CA SER A 3 -17.80 45.31 18.42
C SER A 3 -17.92 44.93 16.94
N LEU A 4 -17.30 43.80 16.56
CA LEU A 4 -17.45 43.24 15.22
C LEU A 4 -18.90 42.75 15.00
N PRO A 5 -19.51 42.97 13.83
CA PRO A 5 -20.89 42.54 13.57
C PRO A 5 -20.97 41.00 13.57
N MET A 6 -21.96 40.45 14.27
CA MET A 6 -22.18 39.00 14.40
C MET A 6 -22.34 38.27 13.04
N LYS A 7 -22.77 38.99 11.98
CA LYS A 7 -22.85 38.50 10.60
C LYS A 7 -21.48 38.27 9.96
N THR A 8 -20.47 39.07 10.32
CA THR A 8 -19.09 38.96 9.80
C THR A 8 -18.33 37.82 10.50
N LEU A 9 -18.68 37.54 11.76
CA LEU A 9 -18.18 36.38 12.52
C LEU A 9 -18.74 35.05 11.97
N ALA A 10 -20.02 35.03 11.58
CA ALA A 10 -20.65 33.82 11.03
C ALA A 10 -20.10 33.44 9.63
N MET A 11 -19.79 34.42 8.78
CA MET A 11 -19.22 34.17 7.45
C MET A 11 -17.76 33.67 7.50
N THR A 12 -16.98 34.09 8.49
CA THR A 12 -15.59 33.64 8.67
C THR A 12 -15.50 32.22 9.25
N VAL A 13 -16.44 31.83 10.12
CA VAL A 13 -16.53 30.45 10.63
C VAL A 13 -17.00 29.46 9.54
N ALA A 14 -17.96 29.85 8.70
CA ALA A 14 -18.41 29.01 7.59
C ALA A 14 -17.32 28.81 6.51
N ALA A 15 -16.51 29.84 6.24
CA ALA A 15 -15.36 29.73 5.34
C ALA A 15 -14.23 28.85 5.91
N GLY A 16 -14.03 28.84 7.23
CA GLY A 16 -13.06 27.96 7.90
C GLY A 16 -13.44 26.48 7.86
N LEU A 17 -14.73 26.14 7.95
CA LEU A 17 -15.21 24.75 7.91
C LEU A 17 -15.19 24.13 6.51
N ALA A 18 -15.23 24.93 5.44
CA ALA A 18 -15.15 24.44 4.06
C ALA A 18 -13.72 24.09 3.60
N LEU A 19 -12.70 24.58 4.32
CA LEU A 19 -11.27 24.32 4.03
C LEU A 19 -10.70 23.10 4.77
N ALA A 20 -11.48 22.45 5.64
CA ALA A 20 -11.18 21.11 6.15
C ALA A 20 -11.50 20.03 5.10
N ALA A 21 -11.13 20.26 3.84
CA ALA A 21 -11.14 19.25 2.80
C ALA A 21 -10.15 18.17 3.22
N CYS A 22 -10.71 17.10 3.79
CA CYS A 22 -10.03 15.97 4.38
C CYS A 22 -8.84 15.53 3.53
N ALA A 23 -7.63 15.58 4.09
CA ALA A 23 -6.55 14.75 3.58
C ALA A 23 -6.99 13.30 3.78
N THR A 24 -7.53 12.68 2.74
CA THR A 24 -7.94 11.28 2.74
C THR A 24 -6.80 10.40 2.27
N ALA A 25 -6.70 9.20 2.84
CA ALA A 25 -5.77 8.19 2.36
C ALA A 25 -5.98 7.94 0.86
N THR A 26 -4.89 7.61 0.15
CA THR A 26 -4.93 7.29 -1.27
C THR A 26 -5.98 6.21 -1.53
N PRO A 27 -7.00 6.50 -2.36
CA PRO A 27 -7.98 5.50 -2.70
C PRO A 27 -7.36 4.48 -3.67
N TYR A 28 -7.94 3.29 -3.69
CA TYR A 28 -7.52 2.22 -4.58
C TYR A 28 -7.95 2.49 -6.01
N GLN A 29 -7.00 2.94 -6.81
CA GLN A 29 -7.17 3.39 -8.19
C GLN A 29 -5.85 3.26 -8.96
N PRO A 30 -5.87 3.26 -10.30
CA PRO A 30 -4.65 3.34 -11.09
C PRO A 30 -3.82 4.58 -10.72
N ALA A 31 -2.50 4.45 -10.68
CA ALA A 31 -1.60 5.55 -10.45
C ALA A 31 -1.76 6.60 -11.56
N GLY A 32 -2.06 7.84 -11.18
CA GLY A 32 -2.12 8.96 -12.13
C GLY A 32 -0.75 9.28 -12.74
N LEU A 33 -0.71 10.16 -13.75
CA LEU A 33 0.54 10.64 -14.36
C LEU A 33 1.55 11.07 -13.28
N ASN A 34 2.76 10.52 -13.37
CA ASN A 34 3.89 10.73 -12.46
C ASN A 34 3.72 10.19 -11.01
N GLY A 35 2.63 9.49 -10.69
CA GLY A 35 2.42 8.91 -9.35
C GLY A 35 2.02 9.91 -8.25
N GLN A 36 1.86 11.19 -8.59
CA GLN A 36 1.53 12.28 -7.64
C GLN A 36 0.26 12.03 -6.82
N ARG A 37 -0.74 11.33 -7.39
CA ARG A 37 -2.00 11.02 -6.71
C ARG A 37 -1.96 9.70 -5.92
N GLY A 38 -0.85 8.97 -6.01
CA GLY A 38 -0.77 7.58 -5.55
C GLY A 38 -1.64 6.65 -6.38
N GLY A 39 -1.70 5.39 -5.98
CA GLY A 39 -2.46 4.33 -6.64
C GLY A 39 -1.59 3.14 -7.05
N TYR A 40 -2.20 2.20 -7.75
CA TYR A 40 -1.53 1.01 -8.25
C TYR A 40 -1.01 1.18 -9.67
N ALA A 41 0.11 0.53 -9.99
CA ALA A 41 0.60 0.38 -11.35
C ALA A 41 1.16 -1.02 -11.55
N GLU A 42 1.15 -1.50 -12.79
CA GLU A 42 1.61 -2.83 -13.15
C GLU A 42 2.41 -2.81 -14.44
N GLN A 43 3.44 -3.65 -14.48
CA GLN A 43 4.31 -3.83 -15.63
C GLN A 43 4.52 -5.32 -15.87
N ARG A 44 4.18 -5.78 -17.07
CA ARG A 44 4.48 -7.15 -17.49
C ARG A 44 5.98 -7.28 -17.74
N LEU A 45 6.63 -8.21 -17.03
CA LEU A 45 8.05 -8.54 -17.20
C LEU A 45 8.22 -9.74 -18.13
N GLU A 46 7.37 -10.75 -17.95
CA GLU A 46 7.32 -11.96 -18.79
C GLU A 46 5.86 -12.41 -18.97
N THR A 47 5.64 -13.52 -19.69
CA THR A 47 4.30 -14.04 -19.97
C THR A 47 3.46 -14.22 -18.71
N ASN A 48 4.04 -14.72 -17.62
CA ASN A 48 3.41 -14.96 -16.33
C ASN A 48 4.12 -14.23 -15.17
N ARG A 49 4.93 -13.20 -15.46
CA ARG A 49 5.66 -12.44 -14.44
C ARG A 49 5.34 -10.96 -14.56
N TYR A 50 4.98 -10.36 -13.44
CA TYR A 50 4.61 -8.96 -13.36
C TYR A 50 5.34 -8.27 -12.22
N ARG A 51 5.68 -7.00 -12.42
CA ARG A 51 5.99 -6.07 -11.34
C ARG A 51 4.73 -5.27 -11.05
N VAL A 52 4.30 -5.29 -9.80
CA VAL A 52 3.18 -4.49 -9.30
C VAL A 52 3.73 -3.49 -8.31
N SER A 53 3.20 -2.27 -8.32
CA SER A 53 3.56 -1.22 -7.37
C SER A 53 2.32 -0.53 -6.84
N PHE A 54 2.38 -0.06 -5.59
CA PHE A 54 1.36 0.78 -4.99
C PHE A 54 2.03 1.98 -4.31
N SER A 55 1.54 3.18 -4.58
CA SER A 55 2.03 4.43 -4.02
C SER A 55 0.97 5.09 -3.15
N GLY A 56 1.33 5.46 -1.92
CA GLY A 56 0.51 6.24 -1.01
C GLY A 56 0.84 7.74 -1.06
N ASN A 57 -0.13 8.57 -0.64
CA ASN A 57 0.10 9.97 -0.31
C ASN A 57 0.58 10.10 1.15
N SER A 58 0.68 11.33 1.66
CA SER A 58 1.21 11.64 2.99
C SER A 58 0.36 11.23 4.17
N VAL A 59 -0.89 10.81 3.92
CA VAL A 59 -1.80 10.33 4.94
C VAL A 59 -2.18 8.86 4.74
N THR A 60 -1.62 8.20 3.71
CA THR A 60 -1.76 6.76 3.51
C THR A 60 -0.77 6.02 4.39
N SER A 61 -1.27 5.14 5.26
CA SER A 61 -0.40 4.32 6.10
C SER A 61 0.36 3.29 5.27
N ARG A 62 1.50 2.83 5.79
CA ARG A 62 2.26 1.73 5.18
C ARG A 62 1.40 0.49 4.99
N GLU A 63 0.60 0.13 6.00
CA GLU A 63 -0.33 -0.99 5.92
C GLU A 63 -1.31 -0.86 4.75
N GLN A 64 -1.88 0.32 4.54
CA GLN A 64 -2.80 0.57 3.42
C GLN A 64 -2.10 0.41 2.06
N VAL A 65 -0.85 0.84 1.94
CA VAL A 65 -0.04 0.63 0.73
C VAL A 65 0.22 -0.85 0.49
N GLU A 66 0.55 -1.60 1.54
CA GLU A 66 0.86 -3.03 1.46
C GLU A 66 -0.38 -3.86 1.10
N MET A 67 -1.51 -3.56 1.75
CA MET A 67 -2.83 -4.13 1.45
C MET A 67 -3.25 -3.84 0.01
N GLY A 68 -3.10 -2.58 -0.44
CA GLY A 68 -3.41 -2.18 -1.80
C GLY A 68 -2.56 -2.91 -2.83
N LEU A 69 -1.25 -3.07 -2.56
CA LEU A 69 -0.35 -3.83 -3.41
C LEU A 69 -0.74 -5.32 -3.51
N LEU A 70 -1.06 -5.94 -2.37
CA LEU A 70 -1.45 -7.35 -2.30
C LEU A 70 -2.79 -7.58 -3.02
N LEU A 71 -3.77 -6.70 -2.78
CA LEU A 71 -5.05 -6.74 -3.48
C LEU A 71 -4.87 -6.59 -4.99
N ARG A 72 -4.04 -5.65 -5.45
CA ARG A 72 -3.81 -5.48 -6.89
C ARG A 72 -3.13 -6.70 -7.52
N SER A 73 -2.18 -7.30 -6.82
CA SER A 73 -1.53 -8.53 -7.28
C SER A 73 -2.55 -9.65 -7.49
N ALA A 74 -3.52 -9.78 -6.58
CA ALA A 74 -4.60 -10.75 -6.68
C ALA A 74 -5.58 -10.43 -7.82
N GLU A 75 -6.04 -9.17 -7.94
CA GLU A 75 -6.93 -8.74 -9.03
C GLU A 75 -6.28 -8.98 -10.40
N LEU A 76 -5.01 -8.56 -10.58
CA LEU A 76 -4.24 -8.79 -11.81
C LEU A 76 -4.12 -10.29 -12.16
N THR A 77 -3.97 -11.15 -11.14
CA THR A 77 -3.89 -12.60 -11.33
C THR A 77 -5.18 -13.14 -11.93
N VAL A 78 -6.33 -12.77 -11.34
CA VAL A 78 -7.64 -13.21 -11.82
C VAL A 78 -7.96 -12.61 -13.19
N GLU A 79 -7.68 -11.33 -13.40
CA GLU A 79 -7.85 -10.62 -14.69
C GLU A 79 -7.02 -11.26 -15.80
N SER A 80 -5.83 -11.76 -15.48
CA SER A 80 -4.94 -12.45 -16.42
C SER A 80 -5.31 -13.92 -16.68
N GLY A 81 -6.38 -14.43 -16.05
CA GLY A 81 -6.85 -15.81 -16.19
C GLY A 81 -5.99 -16.85 -15.45
N TYR A 82 -5.42 -16.45 -14.32
CA TYR A 82 -4.67 -17.31 -13.42
C TYR A 82 -5.40 -17.46 -12.07
N ASP A 83 -5.00 -18.45 -11.27
CA ASP A 83 -5.69 -18.84 -10.05
C ASP A 83 -4.94 -18.39 -8.78
N TRP A 84 -3.61 -18.39 -8.84
CA TRP A 84 -2.75 -18.04 -7.73
C TRP A 84 -1.54 -17.25 -8.21
N PHE A 85 -0.92 -16.52 -7.30
CA PHE A 85 0.35 -15.84 -7.53
C PHE A 85 1.32 -16.10 -6.38
N ALA A 86 2.61 -16.02 -6.65
CA ALA A 86 3.64 -16.09 -5.62
C ALA A 86 4.64 -14.94 -5.76
N THR A 87 5.21 -14.50 -4.64
CA THR A 87 6.28 -13.50 -4.67
C THR A 87 7.58 -14.11 -5.19
N VAL A 88 8.24 -13.39 -6.08
CA VAL A 88 9.58 -13.74 -6.54
C VAL A 88 10.56 -13.17 -5.53
N ASN A 89 11.00 -14.02 -4.59
CA ASN A 89 12.09 -13.65 -3.68
C ASN A 89 13.35 -13.36 -4.50
N ARG A 90 13.78 -12.10 -4.58
CA ARG A 90 15.21 -11.83 -4.80
C ARG A 90 15.93 -12.31 -3.55
N ALA A 91 16.90 -13.20 -3.73
CA ALA A 91 17.54 -14.00 -2.69
C ALA A 91 18.19 -13.20 -1.53
N THR A 92 18.25 -11.88 -1.60
CA THR A 92 18.82 -11.00 -0.57
C THR A 92 17.99 -10.88 0.71
N ASP A 93 16.69 -11.23 0.71
CA ASP A 93 15.81 -11.11 1.89
C ASP A 93 15.51 -12.44 2.62
N ARG A 94 16.14 -13.55 2.23
CA ARG A 94 15.86 -14.85 2.89
C ARG A 94 16.45 -14.96 4.30
N ASP A 95 17.58 -14.30 4.58
CA ASP A 95 18.23 -14.35 5.89
C ASP A 95 17.58 -13.47 6.97
N THR A 96 16.61 -12.61 6.58
CA THR A 96 15.96 -11.66 7.51
C THR A 96 14.58 -12.12 8.00
N ARG A 97 14.09 -13.28 7.53
CA ARG A 97 12.74 -13.83 7.80
C ARG A 97 12.46 -14.20 9.28
N TYR A 98 13.48 -14.26 10.14
CA TYR A 98 13.33 -14.75 11.52
C TYR A 98 13.44 -13.72 12.64
N VAL A 99 13.72 -12.46 12.34
CA VAL A 99 13.72 -11.44 13.41
C VAL A 99 12.33 -10.84 13.45
N GLY A 100 11.62 -10.96 14.57
CA GLY A 100 10.39 -10.25 14.84
C GLY A 100 10.72 -8.81 15.25
N THR A 101 10.56 -7.84 14.35
CA THR A 101 10.46 -6.44 14.77
C THR A 101 8.96 -6.21 14.95
N PRO A 102 8.49 -5.85 16.16
CA PRO A 102 7.11 -5.45 16.35
C PRO A 102 6.86 -4.21 15.48
N ASP A 103 6.10 -4.40 14.41
CA ASP A 103 5.46 -3.29 13.73
C ASP A 103 4.53 -2.62 14.75
N PRO A 104 4.68 -1.31 15.05
CA PRO A 104 3.78 -0.61 15.97
C PRO A 104 2.31 -0.67 15.50
N PHE A 105 2.07 -1.03 14.24
CA PHE A 105 0.78 -1.19 13.60
C PHE A 105 0.38 -2.66 13.49
N TYR A 106 0.39 -3.38 14.61
CA TYR A 106 0.00 -4.80 14.67
C TYR A 106 -1.50 -4.96 14.33
N SER A 107 -1.79 -5.21 13.06
CA SER A 107 -3.13 -5.40 12.50
C SER A 107 -3.39 -6.87 12.13
N ARG A 108 -4.67 -7.23 12.00
CA ARG A 108 -5.12 -8.55 11.50
C ARG A 108 -4.52 -8.88 10.13
N TYR A 109 -4.27 -7.87 9.30
CA TYR A 109 -3.57 -8.01 8.02
C TYR A 109 -2.16 -8.59 8.20
N ASN A 110 -1.34 -7.95 9.03
CA ASN A 110 0.07 -8.31 9.24
C ASN A 110 0.19 -9.73 9.82
N SER A 111 -0.75 -10.14 10.68
CA SER A 111 -0.77 -11.50 11.23
C SER A 111 -1.07 -12.60 10.20
N PHE A 112 -1.82 -12.30 9.13
CA PHE A 112 -2.25 -13.32 8.16
C PHE A 112 -1.34 -13.36 6.92
N TYR A 113 -0.96 -12.19 6.39
CA TYR A 113 -0.18 -12.08 5.16
C TYR A 113 1.28 -11.72 5.40
N GLY A 114 1.60 -10.96 6.45
CA GLY A 114 2.94 -10.40 6.71
C GLY A 114 4.10 -11.41 6.71
N PRO A 115 3.96 -12.62 7.29
CA PRO A 115 5.05 -13.62 7.26
C PRO A 115 5.42 -14.12 5.86
N TYR A 116 4.51 -13.98 4.90
CA TYR A 116 4.60 -14.57 3.56
C TYR A 116 4.66 -13.51 2.45
N TRP A 117 4.28 -12.28 2.78
CA TRP A 117 4.21 -11.13 1.89
C TRP A 117 5.28 -10.11 2.29
N GLY A 118 6.33 -10.01 1.48
CA GLY A 118 7.46 -9.11 1.72
C GLY A 118 7.77 -8.26 0.49
N PRO A 119 6.99 -7.21 0.21
CA PRO A 119 7.29 -6.31 -0.88
C PRO A 119 8.52 -5.45 -0.56
N SER A 120 9.17 -4.95 -1.60
CA SER A 120 10.25 -3.98 -1.41
C SER A 120 9.67 -2.59 -1.21
N TRP A 121 10.29 -1.83 -0.32
CA TRP A 121 9.78 -0.56 0.17
C TRP A 121 10.73 0.60 -0.13
N ARG A 122 10.14 1.75 -0.44
CA ARG A 122 10.82 3.04 -0.43
C ARG A 122 9.92 4.12 0.13
N TYR A 123 10.51 5.20 0.62
CA TYR A 123 9.78 6.34 1.14
C TYR A 123 10.35 7.65 0.60
N TYR A 124 9.50 8.66 0.54
CA TYR A 124 9.87 10.02 0.19
C TYR A 124 9.90 10.88 1.46
N ARG A 125 10.99 11.60 1.67
CA ARG A 125 11.12 12.58 2.76
C ARG A 125 12.04 13.72 2.33
N GLY A 126 11.60 14.95 2.54
CA GLY A 126 12.48 16.12 2.44
C GLY A 126 13.13 16.31 1.06
N GLY A 127 12.46 15.90 -0.02
CA GLY A 127 12.97 16.04 -1.38
C GLY A 127 13.59 14.78 -1.99
N PHE A 128 13.81 13.72 -1.19
CA PHE A 128 14.58 12.56 -1.61
C PHE A 128 13.83 11.25 -1.40
N TRP A 129 14.02 10.32 -2.34
CA TRP A 129 13.58 8.93 -2.20
C TRP A 129 14.67 8.10 -1.55
N SER A 130 14.32 7.35 -0.51
CA SER A 130 15.25 6.42 0.15
C SER A 130 14.65 5.01 0.18
N PRO A 131 15.46 3.96 -0.07
CA PRO A 131 15.02 2.59 0.16
C PRO A 131 14.76 2.39 1.65
N TRP A 132 13.79 1.53 1.98
CA TRP A 132 13.59 1.12 3.36
C TRP A 132 14.52 -0.06 3.65
N ASP A 133 15.61 0.20 4.37
CA ASP A 133 16.41 -0.87 4.96
C ASP A 133 16.01 -1.10 6.43
N ARG A 134 15.92 -2.36 6.82
CA ARG A 134 15.49 -2.75 8.18
C ARG A 134 16.51 -2.34 9.27
N TRP A 135 17.71 -1.91 8.87
CA TRP A 135 18.84 -1.63 9.76
C TRP A 135 19.05 -0.14 10.06
N GLY A 136 18.62 0.77 9.17
CA GLY A 136 18.49 2.20 9.47
C GLY A 136 17.21 2.53 10.25
N ALA A 137 16.22 1.63 10.13
CA ALA A 137 14.95 1.43 10.85
C ALA A 137 14.64 2.14 12.18
N ASN A 138 15.61 2.08 13.09
CA ASN A 138 15.28 1.69 14.47
C ASN A 138 14.85 2.85 15.36
N ASP A 139 14.88 4.08 14.85
CA ASP A 139 14.48 5.31 15.56
C ASP A 139 13.57 6.22 14.71
N PHE A 140 12.81 5.64 13.77
CA PHE A 140 12.01 6.43 12.83
C PHE A 140 10.64 6.84 13.39
N ASP A 141 10.46 8.15 13.60
CA ASP A 141 9.13 8.73 13.74
C ASP A 141 8.43 8.73 12.38
N VAL A 142 7.60 7.70 12.15
CA VAL A 142 6.77 7.49 10.94
C VAL A 142 5.97 8.75 10.57
N ARG A 143 5.71 9.64 11.54
CA ARG A 143 5.04 10.94 11.34
C ARG A 143 5.77 11.89 10.40
N GLN A 144 7.05 11.68 10.13
CA GLN A 144 7.87 12.55 9.28
C GLN A 144 8.03 12.03 7.85
N ILE A 145 7.32 10.97 7.46
CA ILE A 145 7.39 10.40 6.11
C ILE A 145 6.32 11.03 5.25
N ASP A 146 6.73 11.60 4.12
CA ASP A 146 5.82 12.31 3.22
C ASP A 146 5.05 11.34 2.34
N ARG A 147 5.65 10.21 1.90
CA ARG A 147 4.99 9.21 1.04
C ARG A 147 5.63 7.83 1.19
N PHE A 148 4.81 6.78 1.09
CA PHE A 148 5.26 5.39 1.00
C PHE A 148 5.00 4.82 -0.38
N GLU A 149 5.93 3.98 -0.86
CA GLU A 149 5.74 3.18 -2.06
C GLU A 149 6.27 1.76 -1.83
N ALA A 150 5.46 0.79 -2.23
CA ALA A 150 5.83 -0.62 -2.23
C ALA A 150 5.79 -1.18 -3.64
N ASN A 151 6.67 -2.11 -3.94
CA ASN A 151 6.60 -2.89 -5.16
C ASN A 151 6.92 -4.38 -4.90
N ALA A 152 6.28 -5.25 -5.68
CA ALA A 152 6.50 -6.69 -5.65
C ALA A 152 6.64 -7.22 -7.07
N GLU A 153 7.53 -8.18 -7.26
CA GLU A 153 7.53 -9.03 -8.44
C GLU A 153 6.78 -10.31 -8.11
N ILE A 154 5.79 -10.62 -8.94
CA ILE A 154 4.93 -11.78 -8.77
C ILE A 154 5.02 -12.69 -9.99
N VAL A 155 4.91 -13.99 -9.74
CA VAL A 155 4.70 -15.00 -10.77
C VAL A 155 3.28 -15.53 -10.66
N LEU A 156 2.62 -15.72 -11.80
CA LEU A 156 1.25 -16.19 -11.90
C LEU A 156 1.23 -17.68 -12.23
N GLY A 157 0.28 -18.40 -11.66
CA GLY A 157 0.08 -19.83 -11.89
C GLY A 157 -1.39 -20.23 -11.99
N ARG A 158 -1.63 -21.31 -12.73
CA ARG A 158 -2.96 -21.89 -12.96
C ARG A 158 -3.13 -23.16 -12.13
N GLY A 159 -4.38 -23.51 -11.88
CA GLY A 159 -4.73 -24.71 -11.13
C GLY A 159 -4.59 -24.50 -9.62
N PRO A 160 -4.50 -25.60 -8.83
CA PRO A 160 -4.45 -25.50 -7.39
C PRO A 160 -3.19 -24.75 -6.94
N LYS A 161 -3.34 -23.91 -5.92
CA LYS A 161 -2.23 -23.25 -5.23
C LYS A 161 -1.23 -24.31 -4.74
N PRO A 162 0.08 -24.15 -4.98
CA PRO A 162 1.10 -25.07 -4.48
C PRO A 162 1.06 -25.15 -2.94
N ALA A 163 0.79 -26.33 -2.39
CA ALA A 163 0.68 -26.52 -0.94
C ALA A 163 2.03 -26.37 -0.21
N ASN A 164 3.14 -26.47 -0.93
CA ASN A 164 4.50 -26.40 -0.42
C ASN A 164 5.15 -25.02 -0.58
N ASP A 165 4.48 -24.05 -1.21
CA ASP A 165 5.00 -22.68 -1.31
C ASP A 165 4.22 -21.76 -0.35
N PRO A 166 4.79 -21.43 0.82
CA PRO A 166 4.14 -20.53 1.76
C PRO A 166 4.00 -19.10 1.22
N ASN A 167 4.75 -18.73 0.15
CA ASN A 167 4.65 -17.41 -0.48
C ASN A 167 3.66 -17.40 -1.66
N ALA A 168 2.92 -18.49 -1.88
CA ALA A 168 1.83 -18.54 -2.84
C ALA A 168 0.51 -18.14 -2.19
N PHE A 169 -0.27 -17.32 -2.90
CA PHE A 169 -1.54 -16.78 -2.47
C PHE A 169 -2.63 -17.18 -3.45
N ASP A 170 -3.78 -17.61 -2.93
CA ASP A 170 -4.98 -17.79 -3.73
C ASP A 170 -5.54 -16.40 -4.04
N ALA A 171 -5.65 -16.07 -5.33
CA ALA A 171 -6.01 -14.72 -5.73
C ALA A 171 -7.46 -14.38 -5.34
N ARG A 172 -8.38 -15.34 -5.42
CA ARG A 172 -9.79 -15.12 -5.10
C ARG A 172 -9.98 -14.96 -3.60
N GLU A 173 -9.26 -15.74 -2.79
CA GLU A 173 -9.27 -15.61 -1.33
C GLU A 173 -8.73 -14.24 -0.87
N VAL A 174 -7.63 -13.78 -1.47
CA VAL A 174 -7.07 -12.44 -1.17
C VAL A 174 -8.08 -11.33 -1.51
N ILE A 175 -8.72 -11.40 -2.68
CA ILE A 175 -9.74 -10.41 -3.09
C ILE A 175 -10.91 -10.41 -2.11
N GLN A 176 -11.40 -11.58 -1.69
CA GLN A 176 -12.51 -11.70 -0.74
C GLN A 176 -12.17 -11.09 0.62
N ASN A 177 -10.95 -11.32 1.11
CA ASN A 177 -10.52 -10.86 2.43
C ASN A 177 -10.17 -9.36 2.47
N LEU A 178 -9.48 -8.85 1.43
CA LEU A 178 -8.95 -7.48 1.41
C LEU A 178 -9.82 -6.50 0.65
N GLY A 179 -10.63 -6.97 -0.31
CA GLY A 179 -11.52 -6.11 -1.11
C GLY A 179 -12.39 -5.16 -0.28
N PRO A 180 -13.01 -5.62 0.83
CA PRO A 180 -13.79 -4.76 1.72
C PRO A 180 -12.97 -3.83 2.62
N GLN A 181 -11.67 -4.09 2.81
CA GLN A 181 -10.81 -3.34 3.72
C GLN A 181 -10.12 -2.14 3.06
N VAL A 182 -10.12 -2.10 1.73
CA VAL A 182 -9.45 -1.05 0.96
C VAL A 182 -10.44 0.03 0.55
N THR A 183 -10.09 1.30 0.82
CA THR A 183 -10.90 2.45 0.43
C THR A 183 -10.87 2.66 -1.09
N ARG A 184 -12.03 2.56 -1.74
CA ARG A 184 -12.21 2.86 -3.17
C ARG A 184 -12.65 4.33 -3.36
N PRO A 185 -12.36 4.97 -4.51
CA PRO A 185 -12.83 6.33 -4.76
C PRO A 185 -14.36 6.36 -4.75
N ALA A 186 -14.95 7.43 -4.18
CA ALA A 186 -16.38 7.67 -4.28
C ALA A 186 -16.74 7.99 -5.74
N SER A 187 -17.68 7.25 -6.31
CA SER A 187 -18.20 7.44 -7.67
C SER A 187 -18.97 8.73 -7.84
#